data_AF-A0AAW1MZW5-F1
#
_entry.id   AF-A0AAW1MZW5-F1
#
_cell.length_a   1.000
_cell.length_b   1.000
_cell.length_c   1.000
_cell.angle_alpha   90.00
_cell.angle_beta   90.00
_cell.angle_gamma   90.00
#
_symmetry.space_group_name_H-M   'P 1'
#
loop_
_entity.id
_entity.type
_entity.pdbx_description
1 polymer ?
#
loop_
_entity_poly.entity_id
_entity_poly.type
_entity_poly.pdbx_seq_one_letter_code
_entity_poly.pdbx_strand_id
1 'polypeptide(L)'
;MLLLCGIHYTYVCHKVKLGGVQRRLLKFLSFKLNGAYPEGNYDHSLPLDEHDLMLLDIRRDMIGANFMHSLIHNNFDCPSLLELVPIYAPPFGPRNSTTFLAPRCRINYMMRNPVYQMSKSAD
;
A
#
# COMPACT_ATOMS: atom_id res chain seq x y z
N MET A 1 3.37 10.73 -21.83
CA MET A 1 4.07 11.58 -20.83
C MET A 1 3.32 12.88 -20.51
N LEU A 2 2.83 13.64 -21.51
CA LEU A 2 2.08 14.89 -21.28
C LEU A 2 0.74 14.70 -20.54
N LEU A 3 0.02 13.60 -20.78
CA LEU A 3 -1.26 13.31 -20.10
C LEU A 3 -1.12 13.08 -18.60
N LEU A 4 -0.04 12.40 -18.16
CA LEU A 4 0.23 12.18 -16.72
C LEU A 4 0.53 13.50 -16.00
N CYS A 5 1.22 14.43 -16.66
CA CYS A 5 1.50 15.76 -16.12
C CYS A 5 0.20 16.57 -15.93
N GLY A 6 -0.73 16.50 -16.89
CA GLY A 6 -2.04 17.16 -16.81
C GLY A 6 -2.91 16.63 -15.67
N ILE A 7 -2.98 15.30 -15.50
CA ILE A 7 -3.73 14.68 -14.40
C ILE A 7 -3.13 15.07 -13.05
N HIS A 8 -1.80 15.06 -12.93
CA HIS A 8 -1.11 15.47 -11.70
C HIS A 8 -1.38 16.94 -11.36
N TYR A 9 -1.31 17.85 -12.33
CA TYR A 9 -1.60 19.27 -12.12
C TYR A 9 -3.04 19.51 -11.66
N THR A 10 -4.02 18.89 -12.33
CA THR A 10 -5.44 19.04 -11.96
C THR A 10 -5.72 18.52 -10.55
N TYR A 11 -5.10 17.40 -10.17
CA TYR A 11 -5.18 16.85 -8.81
C TYR A 11 -4.64 17.83 -7.77
N VAL A 12 -3.46 18.42 -8.00
CA VAL A 12 -2.85 19.40 -7.09
C VAL A 12 -3.75 20.63 -6.94
N CYS A 13 -4.30 21.17 -8.04
CA CYS A 13 -5.23 22.30 -7.97
C CYS A 13 -6.49 21.95 -7.15
N HIS A 14 -7.04 20.76 -7.35
CA HIS A 14 -8.20 20.29 -6.60
C HIS A 14 -7.88 20.14 -5.11
N LYS A 15 -6.70 19.58 -4.78
CA LYS A 15 -6.18 19.44 -3.41
C LYS A 15 -6.14 20.80 -2.69
N VAL A 16 -5.58 21.82 -3.35
CA VAL A 16 -5.46 23.18 -2.81
C VAL A 16 -6.83 23.83 -2.61
N LYS A 17 -7.74 23.71 -3.60
CA LYS A 17 -9.10 24.26 -3.51
C LYS A 17 -9.87 23.66 -2.32
N LEU A 18 -9.86 22.34 -2.18
CA LEU A 18 -10.51 21.67 -1.05
C LEU A 18 -9.91 22.07 0.30
N GLY A 19 -8.57 22.17 0.39
CA GLY A 19 -7.91 22.67 1.60
C GLY A 19 -8.35 24.09 1.96
N GLY A 20 -8.56 24.95 0.95
CA GLY A 20 -9.12 26.29 1.14
C GLY A 20 -10.54 26.29 1.68
N VAL A 21 -11.39 25.36 1.21
CA VAL A 21 -12.76 25.19 1.72
C VAL A 21 -12.76 24.74 3.17
N GLN A 22 -11.95 23.74 3.53
CA GLN A 22 -11.83 23.28 4.93
C GLN A 22 -11.40 24.44 5.85
N ARG A 23 -10.38 25.22 5.46
CA ARG A 23 -9.94 26.38 6.25
C ARG A 23 -11.03 27.43 6.45
N ARG A 24 -11.80 27.75 5.40
CA ARG A 24 -12.92 28.70 5.51
C ARG A 24 -14.02 28.17 6.41
N LEU A 25 -14.33 26.88 6.31
CA LEU A 25 -15.29 26.22 7.19
C LEU A 25 -14.87 26.31 8.66
N LEU A 26 -13.60 26.02 8.96
CA LEU A 26 -13.06 26.12 10.32
C LEU A 26 -13.15 27.54 10.87
N LYS A 27 -12.75 28.55 10.08
CA LYS A 27 -12.90 29.97 10.51
C LYS A 27 -14.35 30.32 10.81
N PHE A 28 -15.29 29.82 10.00
CA PHE A 28 -16.72 30.02 10.22
C PHE A 28 -17.21 29.32 11.50
N LEU A 29 -16.76 28.10 11.76
CA LEU A 29 -17.10 27.36 12.99
C LEU A 29 -16.52 28.04 14.24
N SER A 30 -15.25 28.45 14.20
CA SER A 30 -14.62 29.21 15.28
C SER A 30 -15.35 30.53 15.54
N PHE A 31 -15.79 31.23 14.48
CA PHE A 31 -16.62 32.42 14.62
C PHE A 31 -17.98 32.12 15.28
N LYS A 32 -18.60 30.99 14.95
CA LYS A 32 -19.88 30.59 15.54
C LYS A 32 -19.75 30.21 17.02
N LEU A 33 -18.65 29.61 17.43
CA LEU A 33 -18.40 29.24 18.83
C LEU A 33 -17.93 30.43 19.68
N ASN A 34 -16.92 31.17 19.19
CA ASN A 34 -16.22 32.18 19.99
C ASN A 34 -16.75 33.60 19.75
N GLY A 35 -17.63 33.80 18.77
CA GLY A 35 -18.19 35.11 18.40
C GLY A 35 -17.21 36.08 17.72
N ALA A 36 -15.94 35.69 17.58
CA ALA A 36 -14.88 36.48 16.97
C ALA A 36 -14.28 35.75 15.76
N TYR A 37 -14.04 36.48 14.67
CA TYR A 37 -13.47 35.92 13.46
C TYR A 37 -11.93 35.84 13.60
N PRO A 38 -11.31 34.66 13.39
CA PRO A 38 -9.88 34.50 13.57
C PRO A 38 -9.05 35.26 12.53
N GLU A 39 -7.89 35.77 12.96
CA GLU A 39 -6.99 36.59 12.15
C GLU A 39 -6.43 35.87 10.91
N GLY A 40 -5.72 36.62 10.06
CA GLY A 40 -5.13 36.11 8.81
C GLY A 40 -4.15 34.95 9.03
N ASN A 41 -3.27 35.08 10.01
CA ASN A 41 -2.19 34.13 10.35
C ASN A 41 -2.60 33.10 11.42
N TYR A 42 -3.89 32.78 11.48
CA TYR A 42 -4.42 31.87 12.46
C TYR A 42 -3.95 30.43 12.20
N ASP A 43 -3.35 29.79 13.22
CA ASP A 43 -2.95 28.39 13.13
C ASP A 43 -4.20 27.50 13.08
N HIS A 44 -4.37 26.82 11.95
CA HIS A 44 -5.51 25.95 11.72
C HIS A 44 -5.42 24.64 12.51
N SER A 45 -4.27 24.28 13.07
CA SER A 45 -4.10 23.06 13.87
C SER A 45 -5.01 23.03 15.11
N LEU A 46 -5.20 24.18 15.75
CA LEU A 46 -5.95 24.32 17.01
C LEU A 46 -7.45 24.00 16.86
N PRO A 47 -8.23 24.64 15.97
CA PRO A 47 -9.65 24.33 15.86
C PRO A 47 -9.93 23.02 15.13
N LEU A 48 -8.92 22.41 14.48
CA LEU A 48 -9.06 21.04 14.00
C LEU A 48 -9.29 20.10 15.18
N ASP A 49 -8.49 20.24 16.23
CA ASP A 49 -8.58 19.42 17.44
C ASP A 49 -9.86 19.73 18.22
N GLU A 50 -10.23 21.01 18.36
CA GLU A 50 -11.48 21.42 19.03
C GLU A 50 -12.74 20.85 18.38
N HIS A 51 -12.71 20.63 17.06
CA HIS A 51 -13.83 20.10 16.29
C HIS A 51 -13.73 18.60 15.99
N ASP A 52 -12.73 17.90 16.52
CA ASP A 52 -12.44 16.49 16.22
C ASP A 52 -12.32 16.23 14.70
N LEU A 53 -11.71 17.19 14.00
CA LEU A 53 -11.50 17.17 12.55
C LEU A 53 -10.03 16.96 12.24
N MET A 54 -9.74 15.98 11.39
CA MET A 54 -8.38 15.74 10.89
C MET A 54 -8.02 16.62 9.68
N LEU A 55 -6.72 16.82 9.48
CA LEU A 55 -6.17 17.42 8.27
C LEU A 55 -6.61 16.60 7.05
N LEU A 56 -7.04 17.30 6.00
CA LEU A 56 -7.45 16.67 4.74
C LEU A 56 -6.35 15.80 4.13
N ASP A 57 -5.08 16.14 4.35
CA ASP A 57 -3.95 15.38 3.81
C ASP A 57 -3.79 14.04 4.53
N ILE A 58 -3.83 14.03 5.86
CA ILE A 58 -3.82 12.80 6.67
C ILE A 58 -4.99 11.89 6.26
N ARG A 59 -6.19 12.46 6.11
CA ARG A 59 -7.37 11.70 5.67
C ARG A 59 -7.19 11.05 4.30
N ARG A 60 -6.55 11.76 3.36
CA ARG A 60 -6.26 11.21 2.03
C ARG A 60 -5.26 10.07 2.11
N ASP A 61 -4.23 10.20 2.93
CA ASP A 61 -3.23 9.15 3.12
C ASP A 61 -3.87 7.91 3.75
N MET A 62 -4.74 8.08 4.75
CA MET A 62 -5.50 6.98 5.35
C MET A 62 -6.41 6.29 4.34
N ILE A 63 -7.14 7.06 3.52
CA ILE A 63 -8.00 6.50 2.47
C ILE A 63 -7.15 5.75 1.44
N GLY A 64 -6.00 6.31 1.03
CA GLY A 64 -5.08 5.66 0.12
C GLY A 64 -4.52 4.35 0.67
N ALA A 65 -4.12 4.33 1.95
CA ALA A 65 -3.65 3.12 2.62
C ALA A 65 -4.76 2.05 2.73
N ASN A 66 -5.96 2.44 3.15
CA ASN A 66 -7.12 1.53 3.25
C ASN A 66 -7.54 0.99 1.88
N PHE A 67 -7.44 1.82 0.84
CA PHE A 67 -7.69 1.44 -0.53
C PHE A 67 -6.68 0.40 -1.03
N MET A 68 -5.37 0.67 -0.85
CA MET A 68 -4.31 -0.28 -1.20
C MET A 68 -4.44 -1.60 -0.43
N HIS A 69 -4.73 -1.52 0.87
CA HIS A 69 -5.00 -2.71 1.68
C HIS A 69 -6.17 -3.52 1.12
N SER A 70 -7.29 -2.87 0.83
CA SER A 70 -8.48 -3.54 0.30
C SER A 70 -8.25 -4.11 -1.11
N LEU A 71 -7.43 -3.42 -1.92
CA LEU A 71 -7.06 -3.88 -3.26
C LEU A 71 -6.22 -5.17 -3.21
N ILE A 72 -5.23 -5.21 -2.32
CA ILE A 72 -4.33 -6.39 -2.18
C ILE A 72 -5.07 -7.60 -1.60
N HIS A 73 -6.01 -7.37 -0.67
CA HIS A 73 -6.77 -8.45 -0.03
C HIS A 73 -7.99 -8.90 -0.86
N ASN A 74 -8.14 -8.42 -2.09
CA ASN A 74 -9.27 -8.73 -2.97
C ASN A 74 -10.64 -8.41 -2.34
N ASN A 75 -10.72 -7.37 -1.51
CA ASN A 75 -11.97 -6.86 -0.96
C ASN A 75 -12.74 -5.99 -1.97
N PHE A 76 -12.14 -5.70 -3.13
CA PHE A 76 -12.75 -5.01 -4.27
C PHE A 76 -12.50 -5.80 -5.56
N ASP A 77 -13.58 -6.12 -6.27
CA ASP A 77 -13.51 -6.81 -7.57
C ASP A 77 -13.11 -5.83 -8.68
N CYS A 78 -11.81 -5.51 -8.78
CA CYS A 78 -11.27 -4.71 -9.87
C CYS A 78 -9.91 -5.26 -10.36
N PRO A 79 -9.92 -6.36 -11.14
CA PRO A 79 -8.69 -7.01 -11.61
C PRO A 79 -7.83 -6.07 -12.47
N SER A 80 -8.46 -5.23 -13.30
CA SER A 80 -7.77 -4.24 -14.14
C SER A 80 -6.93 -3.24 -13.35
N LEU A 81 -7.31 -2.94 -12.10
CA LEU A 81 -6.56 -2.03 -11.26
C LEU A 81 -5.41 -2.75 -10.54
N LEU A 82 -5.64 -4.00 -10.13
CA LEU A 82 -4.61 -4.83 -9.51
C LEU A 82 -3.47 -5.14 -10.50
N GLU A 83 -3.79 -5.36 -11.79
CA GLU A 83 -2.81 -5.55 -12.86
C GLU A 83 -1.85 -4.36 -13.03
N LEU A 84 -2.30 -3.14 -12.70
CA LEU A 84 -1.46 -1.93 -12.76
C LEU A 84 -0.48 -1.82 -11.59
N VAL A 85 -0.68 -2.60 -10.51
CA VAL A 85 0.20 -2.61 -9.35
C VAL A 85 1.27 -3.68 -9.54
N PRO A 86 2.55 -3.31 -9.76
CA PRO A 86 3.62 -4.28 -9.93
C PRO A 86 3.96 -4.96 -8.60
N ILE A 87 3.30 -6.08 -8.31
CA ILE A 87 3.63 -6.90 -7.13
C ILE A 87 4.86 -7.74 -7.49
N TYR A 88 6.04 -7.27 -7.08
CA TYR A 88 7.26 -8.06 -7.17
C TYR A 88 7.25 -9.13 -6.06
N ALA A 89 6.51 -10.22 -6.30
CA ALA A 89 6.64 -11.40 -5.48
C ALA A 89 7.96 -12.10 -5.86
N PRO A 90 8.84 -12.44 -4.90
CA PRO A 90 9.95 -13.32 -5.22
C PRO A 90 9.36 -14.61 -5.81
N PRO A 91 9.96 -15.16 -6.89
CA PRO A 91 9.51 -16.42 -7.42
C PRO A 91 9.47 -17.40 -6.25
N PHE A 92 8.31 -18.04 -6.07
CA PHE A 92 8.17 -19.12 -5.10
C PHE A 92 9.14 -20.21 -5.56
N GLY A 93 10.37 -20.16 -5.05
CA GLY A 93 11.36 -21.18 -5.34
C GLY A 93 10.69 -22.48 -4.92
N PRO A 94 10.53 -23.47 -5.83
CA PRO A 94 10.03 -24.76 -5.40
C PRO A 94 11.01 -25.22 -4.33
N ARG A 95 10.59 -25.18 -3.07
CA ARG A 95 11.32 -25.73 -1.91
C ARG A 95 11.32 -27.26 -1.98
N ASN A 96 11.42 -27.81 -3.17
CA ASN A 96 11.86 -29.15 -3.41
C ASN A 96 13.39 -29.09 -3.47
N SER A 97 14.02 -28.57 -2.41
CA SER A 97 15.32 -29.14 -2.05
C SER A 97 14.95 -30.56 -1.68
N THR A 98 15.14 -31.49 -2.61
CA THR A 98 15.05 -32.92 -2.35
C THR A 98 15.92 -33.23 -1.14
N THR A 99 15.32 -33.26 0.05
CA THR A 99 16.00 -33.29 1.36
C THR A 99 16.92 -34.50 1.48
N PHE A 100 16.71 -35.50 0.61
CA PHE A 100 17.43 -36.77 0.56
C PHE A 100 17.92 -37.13 -0.85
N LEU A 101 18.30 -36.16 -1.69
CA LEU A 101 18.94 -36.50 -2.97
C LEU A 101 20.37 -36.97 -2.73
N ALA A 102 20.60 -38.26 -2.91
CA ALA A 102 21.94 -38.82 -2.86
C ALA A 102 22.79 -38.28 -4.04
N PRO A 103 24.07 -37.92 -3.83
CA PRO A 103 24.93 -37.46 -4.90
C PRO A 103 25.11 -38.55 -5.96
N ARG A 104 25.21 -38.14 -7.24
CA ARG A 104 25.35 -39.06 -8.38
C ARG A 104 26.59 -39.95 -8.20
N CYS A 105 26.37 -41.24 -7.99
CA CYS A 105 27.44 -42.20 -7.74
C CYS A 105 28.20 -42.51 -9.05
N ARG A 106 29.54 -42.45 -8.99
CA ARG A 106 30.42 -42.79 -10.13
C ARG A 106 31.02 -44.20 -10.06
N ILE A 107 30.88 -44.87 -8.92
CA ILE A 107 31.48 -46.19 -8.65
C ILE A 107 30.41 -47.23 -8.33
N ASN A 108 30.61 -48.44 -8.85
CA ASN A 108 29.65 -49.56 -8.73
C ASN A 108 29.34 -49.95 -7.29
N TYR A 109 30.31 -49.78 -6.38
CA TYR A 109 30.13 -50.05 -4.96
C TYR A 109 29.07 -49.13 -4.34
N MET A 110 29.10 -47.84 -4.66
CA MET A 110 28.20 -46.84 -4.08
C MET A 110 26.78 -46.94 -4.66
N MET A 111 26.65 -47.44 -5.89
CA MET A 111 25.35 -47.79 -6.52
C MET A 111 24.63 -48.95 -5.81
N ARG A 112 25.37 -49.82 -5.11
CA ARG A 112 24.81 -50.93 -4.33
C ARG A 112 24.57 -50.59 -2.86
N ASN A 113 24.83 -49.35 -2.45
CA ASN A 113 24.54 -48.92 -1.09
C ASN A 113 23.02 -48.85 -0.87
N PRO A 114 22.48 -49.43 0.22
CA PRO A 114 21.04 -49.42 0.50
C PRO A 114 20.45 -48.01 0.57
N VAL A 115 21.19 -47.02 1.09
CA VAL A 115 20.76 -45.62 1.17
C VAL A 115 20.56 -45.00 -0.23
N TYR A 116 21.42 -45.38 -1.18
CA TYR A 116 21.31 -44.94 -2.58
C TYR A 116 20.13 -45.61 -3.31
N GLN A 117 19.83 -46.87 -2.98
CA GLN A 117 18.69 -47.58 -3.57
C GLN A 117 17.34 -47.07 -3.03
N MET A 118 17.27 -46.72 -1.74
CA MET A 118 16.08 -46.13 -1.13
C MET A 118 15.76 -44.74 -1.70
N SER A 119 16.78 -43.92 -2.00
CA SER A 119 16.57 -42.60 -2.60
C SER A 119 16.13 -42.66 -4.08
N LYS A 120 16.54 -43.69 -4.84
CA LYS A 120 16.12 -43.88 -6.24
C LYS A 120 14.68 -44.40 -6.40
N SER A 121 14.12 -45.05 -5.37
CA SER A 121 12.78 -45.65 -5.43
C SER A 121 11.65 -44.70 -5.02
N ALA A 122 12.00 -43.46 -4.64
CA ALA A 122 11.06 -42.42 -4.23
C ALA A 122 10.69 -41.42 -5.36
N ASP A 123 11.25 -41.62 -6.56
CA ASP A 123 10.89 -40.93 -7.81
C ASP A 123 9.97 -41.83 -8.65
#